data_AF-A0AAU1B550-F1
#
_entry.id   AF-A0AAU1B550-F1
#
_cell.length_a   1.000
_cell.length_b   1.000
_cell.length_c   1.000
_cell.angle_alpha   90.00
_cell.angle_beta   90.00
_cell.angle_gamma   90.00
#
_symmetry.space_group_name_H-M   'P 1'
#
loop_
_entity.id
_entity.type
_entity.pdbx_description
1 polymer ?
#
loop_
_entity_poly.entity_id
_entity_poly.type
_entity_poly.pdbx_seq_one_letter_code
_entity_poly.pdbx_strand_id
1 'polypeptide(L)'
;MRRTVFNEDHEAFRETIRAFIEAEVVPVYDEWFAAGQAPRDFYYKLGELGVFGINVPEEFGGAGLDTHKFEAVLYEETSRAGVNFGGSGVHVLLALPYIKMLADDEQKKRFLPKFVSGEEMWALAMTEPGTGSDVAGMKTTAKLSEDGTHYVLNGSKTFITGGVHADRVIVCARTSAPSEDDRRFGISLFAVDTKSEGYSIGRKLDKLGLKTSDTAELAFVDVKVPVEDLLGEEGKGFYYLGHNLASERWGIAFGAYAQAAAAVRFAQQYVTDRTVFGKPVAHFQNTKFELAACQAEVDAAQAVADRALEALDAGELTPAEAASAKLFCTEVAHRVIDRCLQLHGGYGYMNEYPIARLYADNRVNRIYGGTSEIMKTIIAKSMGL
;
A
#
# COMPACT_ATOMS: atom_id res chain seq x y z
N MET A 1 24.31 -0.52 1.38
CA MET A 1 25.15 -0.47 2.61
C MET A 1 25.03 -1.76 3.43
N ARG A 2 25.87 -2.02 4.46
CA ARG A 2 25.64 -3.17 5.37
C ARG A 2 24.34 -2.92 6.15
N ARG A 3 23.42 -3.89 6.15
CA ARG A 3 22.14 -3.83 6.86
C ARG A 3 22.18 -4.64 8.15
N THR A 4 21.39 -4.22 9.12
CA THR A 4 21.25 -4.87 10.44
C THR A 4 19.80 -5.17 10.80
N VAL A 5 18.83 -4.77 9.96
CA VAL A 5 17.40 -4.88 10.25
C VAL A 5 16.85 -6.31 10.16
N PHE A 6 17.48 -7.18 9.36
CA PHE A 6 17.06 -8.55 9.10
C PHE A 6 17.94 -9.59 9.81
N ASN A 7 17.31 -10.72 10.15
CA ASN A 7 17.93 -11.90 10.74
C ASN A 7 17.75 -13.11 9.79
N GLU A 8 18.15 -14.30 10.23
CA GLU A 8 18.07 -15.54 9.43
C GLU A 8 16.63 -15.90 9.03
N ASP A 9 15.62 -15.66 9.88
CA ASP A 9 14.21 -15.95 9.55
C ASP A 9 13.71 -15.10 8.38
N HIS A 10 14.09 -13.81 8.37
CA HIS A 10 13.73 -12.89 7.30
C HIS A 10 14.41 -13.27 5.98
N GLU A 11 15.66 -13.74 6.02
CA GLU A 11 16.38 -14.20 4.83
C GLU A 11 15.83 -15.55 4.31
N ALA A 12 15.45 -16.47 5.19
CA ALA A 12 14.77 -17.71 4.79
C ALA A 12 13.40 -17.42 4.14
N PHE A 13 12.65 -16.47 4.70
CA PHE A 13 11.41 -16.00 4.08
C PHE A 13 11.66 -15.34 2.73
N ARG A 14 12.72 -14.53 2.61
CA ARG A 14 13.13 -13.91 1.33
C ARG A 14 13.37 -14.94 0.24
N GLU A 15 14.09 -16.01 0.55
CA GLU A 15 14.34 -17.10 -0.41
C GLU A 15 13.03 -17.77 -0.84
N THR A 16 12.13 -18.01 0.12
CA THR A 16 10.80 -18.60 -0.15
C THR A 16 9.96 -17.72 -1.07
N ILE A 17 9.83 -16.43 -0.75
CA ILE A 17 9.09 -15.46 -1.56
C ILE A 17 9.71 -15.29 -2.94
N ARG A 18 11.04 -15.27 -3.03
CA ARG A 18 11.75 -15.18 -4.30
C ARG A 18 11.41 -16.36 -5.21
N ALA A 19 11.51 -17.59 -4.68
CA ALA A 19 11.20 -18.79 -5.43
C ALA A 19 9.72 -18.80 -5.88
N PHE A 20 8.80 -18.40 -5.00
CA PHE A 20 7.38 -18.26 -5.32
C PHE A 20 7.14 -17.26 -6.45
N ILE A 21 7.75 -16.07 -6.39
CA ILE A 21 7.61 -15.04 -7.44
C ILE A 21 8.11 -15.55 -8.79
N GLU A 22 9.27 -16.22 -8.81
CA GLU A 22 9.90 -16.73 -10.03
C GLU A 22 9.09 -17.87 -10.66
N ALA A 23 8.46 -18.72 -9.84
CA ALA A 23 7.66 -19.84 -10.31
C ALA A 23 6.21 -19.46 -10.69
N GLU A 24 5.54 -18.64 -9.87
CA GLU A 24 4.09 -18.46 -9.91
C GLU A 24 3.63 -17.10 -10.43
N VAL A 25 4.49 -16.08 -10.42
CA VAL A 25 4.09 -14.69 -10.74
C VAL A 25 4.75 -14.19 -12.01
N VAL A 26 6.08 -14.23 -12.11
CA VAL A 26 6.82 -13.72 -13.26
C VAL A 26 6.33 -14.31 -14.60
N PRO A 27 6.06 -15.62 -14.73
CA PRO A 27 5.62 -16.20 -16.01
C PRO A 27 4.27 -15.69 -16.52
N VAL A 28 3.40 -15.20 -15.62
CA VAL A 28 2.01 -14.82 -15.93
C VAL A 28 1.73 -13.33 -15.74
N TYR A 29 2.72 -12.55 -15.31
CA TYR A 29 2.51 -11.16 -14.91
C TYR A 29 2.05 -10.25 -16.06
N ASP A 30 2.47 -10.53 -17.29
CA ASP A 30 2.01 -9.81 -18.48
C ASP A 30 0.51 -9.99 -18.72
N GLU A 31 -0.05 -11.17 -18.40
CA GLU A 31 -1.49 -11.42 -18.47
C GLU A 31 -2.24 -10.59 -17.43
N TRP A 32 -1.70 -10.47 -16.21
CA TRP A 32 -2.29 -9.64 -15.16
C TRP A 32 -2.27 -8.16 -15.55
N PHE A 33 -1.16 -7.72 -16.14
CA PHE A 33 -1.00 -6.35 -16.62
C PHE A 33 -2.01 -6.04 -17.74
N ALA A 34 -2.21 -6.97 -18.67
CA ALA A 34 -3.21 -6.84 -19.74
C ALA A 34 -4.66 -6.87 -19.21
N ALA A 35 -4.96 -7.74 -18.25
CA ALA A 35 -6.26 -7.79 -17.56
C ALA A 35 -6.49 -6.58 -16.62
N GLY A 36 -5.41 -5.87 -16.28
CA GLY A 36 -5.40 -4.77 -15.33
C GLY A 36 -5.73 -5.21 -13.90
N GLN A 37 -5.50 -6.47 -13.54
CA GLN A 37 -5.68 -6.98 -12.18
C GLN A 37 -4.95 -8.32 -11.99
N ALA A 38 -4.49 -8.59 -10.76
CA ALA A 38 -4.15 -9.95 -10.36
C ALA A 38 -5.42 -10.83 -10.31
N PRO A 39 -5.34 -12.13 -10.63
CA PRO A 39 -6.48 -13.03 -10.57
C PRO A 39 -6.89 -13.30 -9.12
N ARG A 40 -8.20 -13.45 -8.84
CA ARG A 40 -8.72 -13.67 -7.48
C ARG A 40 -8.06 -14.87 -6.77
N ASP A 41 -7.79 -15.93 -7.54
CA ASP A 41 -7.25 -17.17 -7.00
C ASP A 41 -5.80 -17.03 -6.51
N PHE A 42 -5.07 -16.03 -6.97
CA PHE A 42 -3.71 -15.74 -6.50
C PHE A 42 -3.69 -15.41 -5.00
N TYR A 43 -4.75 -14.79 -4.47
CA TYR A 43 -4.79 -14.42 -3.06
C TYR A 43 -4.94 -15.64 -2.12
N TYR A 44 -5.58 -16.73 -2.57
CA TYR A 44 -5.56 -17.98 -1.81
C TYR A 44 -4.15 -18.56 -1.70
N LYS A 45 -3.35 -18.48 -2.79
CA LYS A 45 -1.94 -18.92 -2.76
C LYS A 45 -1.11 -18.11 -1.76
N LEU A 46 -1.35 -16.81 -1.65
CA LEU A 46 -0.69 -15.97 -0.63
C LEU A 46 -1.13 -16.34 0.80
N GLY A 47 -2.41 -16.66 0.99
CA GLY A 47 -2.92 -17.20 2.26
C GLY A 47 -2.27 -18.54 2.64
N GLU A 48 -2.20 -19.49 1.70
CA GLU A 48 -1.53 -20.78 1.87
C GLU A 48 -0.03 -20.65 2.17
N LEU A 49 0.64 -19.66 1.58
CA LEU A 49 2.04 -19.34 1.86
C LEU A 49 2.24 -18.68 3.24
N GLY A 50 1.16 -18.34 3.94
CA GLY A 50 1.17 -17.69 5.25
C GLY A 50 1.38 -16.18 5.21
N VAL A 51 1.41 -15.56 4.02
CA VAL A 51 1.70 -14.12 3.86
C VAL A 51 0.67 -13.25 4.58
N PHE A 52 -0.61 -13.62 4.50
CA PHE A 52 -1.68 -12.86 5.16
C PHE A 52 -1.79 -13.13 6.66
N GLY A 53 -1.16 -14.21 7.15
CA GLY A 53 -1.22 -14.64 8.55
C GLY A 53 -0.10 -14.11 9.44
N ILE A 54 0.96 -13.51 8.90
CA ILE A 54 2.19 -13.17 9.65
C ILE A 54 1.87 -12.39 10.94
N ASN A 55 1.08 -11.33 10.82
CA ASN A 55 0.74 -10.42 11.92
C ASN A 55 -0.58 -10.76 12.64
N VAL A 56 -1.22 -11.88 12.27
CA VAL A 56 -2.49 -12.34 12.84
C VAL A 56 -2.20 -13.31 14.00
N PRO A 57 -2.90 -13.23 15.15
CA PRO A 57 -2.71 -14.18 16.25
C PRO A 57 -2.94 -15.65 15.82
N GLU A 58 -2.20 -16.56 16.46
CA GLU A 58 -2.26 -18.01 16.16
C GLU A 58 -3.67 -18.60 16.30
N GLU A 59 -4.47 -18.12 17.26
CA GLU A 59 -5.85 -18.59 17.47
C GLU A 59 -6.79 -18.32 16.28
N PHE A 60 -6.40 -17.40 15.39
CA PHE A 60 -7.11 -17.10 14.14
C PHE A 60 -6.39 -17.63 12.90
N GLY A 61 -5.39 -18.50 13.07
CA GLY A 61 -4.65 -19.16 11.99
C GLY A 61 -3.41 -18.42 11.48
N GLY A 62 -2.98 -17.35 12.18
CA GLY A 62 -1.76 -16.62 11.83
C GLY A 62 -0.49 -17.10 12.56
N ALA A 63 0.59 -16.33 12.43
CA ALA A 63 1.88 -16.62 13.07
C ALA A 63 2.13 -15.82 14.36
N GLY A 64 1.26 -14.86 14.70
CA GLY A 64 1.35 -14.07 15.92
C GLY A 64 2.56 -13.13 16.02
N LEU A 65 3.23 -12.82 14.90
CA LEU A 65 4.42 -11.98 14.87
C LEU A 65 4.03 -10.51 14.73
N ASP A 66 4.39 -9.65 15.68
CA ASP A 66 4.13 -8.21 15.57
C ASP A 66 5.35 -7.50 14.99
N THR A 67 5.49 -7.56 13.66
CA THR A 67 6.63 -6.96 12.94
C THR A 67 6.29 -6.69 11.47
N HIS A 68 6.86 -5.61 10.94
CA HIS A 68 6.75 -5.21 9.54
C HIS A 68 7.92 -5.72 8.67
N LYS A 69 8.90 -6.43 9.25
CA LYS A 69 10.10 -6.88 8.54
C LYS A 69 9.82 -7.88 7.42
N PHE A 70 8.82 -8.74 7.58
CA PHE A 70 8.40 -9.66 6.52
C PHE A 70 7.71 -8.92 5.35
N GLU A 71 6.93 -7.88 5.64
CA GLU A 71 6.34 -7.01 4.61
C GLU A 71 7.44 -6.24 3.85
N ALA A 72 8.47 -5.78 4.57
CA ALA A 72 9.66 -5.20 3.95
C ALA A 72 10.35 -6.16 2.96
N VAL A 73 10.48 -7.45 3.32
CA VAL A 73 11.01 -8.48 2.41
C VAL A 73 10.12 -8.63 1.16
N LEU A 74 8.79 -8.63 1.32
CA LEU A 74 7.85 -8.68 0.19
C LEU A 74 8.02 -7.49 -0.75
N TYR A 75 8.14 -6.27 -0.24
CA TYR A 75 8.39 -5.08 -1.05
C TYR A 75 9.69 -5.19 -1.85
N GLU A 76 10.75 -5.70 -1.23
CA GLU A 76 12.05 -5.87 -1.87
C GLU A 76 11.99 -6.92 -2.98
N GLU A 77 11.41 -8.08 -2.72
CA GLU A 77 11.39 -9.17 -3.70
C GLU A 77 10.43 -8.92 -4.86
N THR A 78 9.27 -8.30 -4.61
CA THR A 78 8.36 -7.87 -5.69
C THR A 78 8.99 -6.79 -6.57
N SER A 79 9.60 -5.77 -5.96
CA SER A 79 10.37 -4.74 -6.70
C SER A 79 11.56 -5.35 -7.44
N ARG A 80 12.24 -6.35 -6.85
CA ARG A 80 13.37 -7.05 -7.48
C ARG A 80 12.94 -7.73 -8.79
N ALA A 81 11.78 -8.35 -8.80
CA ALA A 81 11.23 -8.99 -9.99
C ALA A 81 10.51 -8.02 -10.95
N GLY A 82 10.22 -6.78 -10.52
CA GLY A 82 9.46 -5.82 -11.33
C GLY A 82 7.97 -6.17 -11.42
N VAL A 83 7.45 -6.83 -10.38
CA VAL A 83 6.05 -7.27 -10.27
C VAL A 83 5.39 -6.64 -9.04
N ASN A 84 4.07 -6.77 -8.93
CA ASN A 84 3.35 -6.49 -7.69
C ASN A 84 2.21 -7.50 -7.49
N PHE A 85 1.70 -7.57 -6.26
CA PHE A 85 0.69 -8.53 -5.83
C PHE A 85 -0.73 -7.93 -5.77
N GLY A 86 -1.03 -6.95 -6.62
CA GLY A 86 -2.36 -6.36 -6.72
C GLY A 86 -2.83 -5.68 -5.43
N GLY A 87 -3.95 -6.12 -4.88
CA GLY A 87 -4.55 -5.59 -3.65
C GLY A 87 -3.96 -6.11 -2.34
N SER A 88 -2.99 -7.04 -2.40
CA SER A 88 -2.45 -7.71 -1.20
C SER A 88 -1.91 -6.73 -0.16
N GLY A 89 -1.18 -5.70 -0.59
CA GLY A 89 -0.60 -4.70 0.31
C GLY A 89 -1.67 -3.93 1.08
N VAL A 90 -2.83 -3.64 0.47
CA VAL A 90 -3.93 -2.98 1.18
C VAL A 90 -4.56 -3.92 2.20
N HIS A 91 -4.71 -5.19 1.84
CA HIS A 91 -5.21 -6.20 2.74
C HIS A 91 -4.37 -6.24 4.03
N VAL A 92 -3.05 -6.49 3.93
CA VAL A 92 -2.19 -6.67 5.11
C VAL A 92 -1.66 -5.39 5.74
N LEU A 93 -1.25 -4.37 4.98
CA LEU A 93 -0.65 -3.17 5.53
C LEU A 93 -1.70 -2.14 5.97
N LEU A 94 -2.86 -2.10 5.32
CA LEU A 94 -3.89 -1.10 5.61
C LEU A 94 -5.04 -1.69 6.41
N ALA A 95 -5.72 -2.74 5.94
CA ALA A 95 -6.92 -3.24 6.60
C ALA A 95 -6.61 -3.96 7.92
N LEU A 96 -5.62 -4.87 7.93
CA LEU A 96 -5.29 -5.67 9.12
C LEU A 96 -4.99 -4.82 10.38
N PRO A 97 -4.20 -3.73 10.34
CA PRO A 97 -3.99 -2.89 11.53
C PRO A 97 -5.28 -2.34 12.13
N TYR A 98 -6.26 -1.93 11.32
CA TYR A 98 -7.56 -1.49 11.85
C TYR A 98 -8.33 -2.65 12.48
N ILE A 99 -8.33 -3.83 11.86
CA ILE A 99 -9.02 -5.00 12.43
C ILE A 99 -8.36 -5.38 13.76
N LYS A 100 -7.04 -5.50 13.82
CA LYS A 100 -6.30 -5.83 15.07
C LYS A 100 -6.61 -4.82 16.19
N MET A 101 -6.59 -3.54 15.86
CA MET A 101 -6.74 -2.45 16.82
C MET A 101 -8.19 -2.25 17.28
N LEU A 102 -9.17 -2.41 16.39
CA LEU A 102 -10.54 -1.93 16.61
C LEU A 102 -11.58 -3.03 16.70
N ALA A 103 -11.31 -4.20 16.14
CA ALA A 103 -12.29 -5.28 16.16
C ALA A 103 -12.40 -5.88 17.58
N ASP A 104 -13.63 -6.08 18.03
CA ASP A 104 -13.92 -6.87 19.23
C ASP A 104 -13.67 -8.37 18.98
N ASP A 105 -13.83 -9.19 20.02
CA ASP A 105 -13.52 -10.62 19.94
C ASP A 105 -14.44 -11.38 18.96
N GLU A 106 -15.70 -10.98 18.82
CA GLU A 106 -16.65 -11.63 17.91
C GLU A 106 -16.36 -11.23 16.45
N GLN A 107 -16.07 -9.96 16.21
CA GLN A 107 -15.58 -9.45 14.94
C GLN A 107 -14.28 -10.15 14.52
N LYS A 108 -13.31 -10.29 15.42
CA LYS A 108 -12.04 -11.00 15.14
C LYS A 108 -12.27 -12.45 14.75
N LYS A 109 -13.11 -13.19 15.49
CA LYS A 109 -13.48 -14.58 15.16
C LYS A 109 -14.16 -14.68 13.78
N ARG A 110 -14.98 -13.70 13.41
CA ARG A 110 -15.67 -13.66 12.12
C ARG A 110 -14.75 -13.30 10.96
N PHE A 111 -13.83 -12.36 11.16
CA PHE A 111 -13.05 -11.73 10.10
C PHE A 111 -11.68 -12.39 9.87
N LEU A 112 -10.92 -12.65 10.93
CA LEU A 112 -9.50 -13.00 10.80
C LEU A 112 -9.24 -14.36 10.13
N PRO A 113 -9.99 -15.44 10.40
CA PRO A 113 -9.74 -16.72 9.72
C PRO A 113 -9.87 -16.63 8.19
N LYS A 114 -10.88 -15.88 7.70
CA LYS A 114 -11.11 -15.67 6.26
C LYS A 114 -10.15 -14.67 5.64
N PHE A 115 -9.71 -13.71 6.44
CA PHE A 115 -8.65 -12.79 6.07
C PHE A 115 -7.35 -13.58 5.82
N VAL A 116 -6.92 -14.41 6.76
CA VAL A 116 -5.67 -15.19 6.66
C VAL A 116 -5.68 -16.15 5.47
N SER A 117 -6.80 -16.83 5.22
CA SER A 117 -6.90 -17.78 4.10
C SER A 117 -6.97 -17.11 2.72
N GLY A 118 -7.19 -15.79 2.66
CA GLY A 118 -7.51 -15.09 1.42
C GLY A 118 -8.94 -15.36 0.92
N GLU A 119 -9.81 -16.01 1.70
CA GLU A 119 -11.24 -16.17 1.38
C GLU A 119 -11.96 -14.83 1.35
N GLU A 120 -11.60 -13.90 2.24
CA GLU A 120 -12.05 -12.52 2.17
C GLU A 120 -10.88 -11.59 1.89
N MET A 121 -10.96 -10.85 0.78
CA MET A 121 -10.07 -9.71 0.55
C MET A 121 -10.66 -8.45 1.18
N TRP A 122 -9.79 -7.60 1.71
CA TRP A 122 -10.19 -6.39 2.42
C TRP A 122 -9.59 -5.14 1.79
N ALA A 123 -10.40 -4.09 1.72
CA ALA A 123 -9.97 -2.76 1.28
C ALA A 123 -10.29 -1.68 2.33
N LEU A 124 -9.73 -0.49 2.13
CA LEU A 124 -9.93 0.68 2.99
C LEU A 124 -10.42 1.86 2.16
N ALA A 125 -11.56 2.44 2.55
CA ALA A 125 -12.24 3.46 1.78
C ALA A 125 -12.45 4.77 2.57
N MET A 126 -11.51 5.69 2.38
CA MET A 126 -11.56 7.03 2.99
C MET A 126 -11.95 8.10 1.97
N THR A 127 -11.21 8.16 0.86
CA THR A 127 -11.23 9.22 -0.15
C THR A 127 -12.55 9.26 -0.93
N GLU A 128 -13.01 10.47 -1.23
CA GLU A 128 -14.21 10.76 -2.00
C GLU A 128 -13.88 11.63 -3.23
N PRO A 129 -14.72 11.66 -4.28
CA PRO A 129 -14.47 12.48 -5.47
C PRO A 129 -14.18 13.96 -5.16
N GLY A 130 -14.82 14.52 -4.14
CA GLY A 130 -14.60 15.89 -3.68
C GLY A 130 -13.62 16.03 -2.51
N THR A 131 -13.01 14.95 -2.03
CA THR A 131 -12.26 14.96 -0.77
C THR A 131 -11.14 13.91 -0.73
N GLY A 132 -9.89 14.38 -0.93
CA GLY A 132 -8.65 13.61 -0.73
C GLY A 132 -7.87 14.08 0.49
N SER A 133 -7.03 15.10 0.31
CA SER A 133 -6.19 15.64 1.39
C SER A 133 -6.97 16.16 2.61
N ASP A 134 -8.16 16.74 2.40
CA ASP A 134 -9.04 17.22 3.48
C ASP A 134 -10.01 16.11 3.93
N VAL A 135 -9.51 14.96 4.39
CA VAL A 135 -10.36 13.79 4.76
C VAL A 135 -11.52 14.16 5.71
N ALA A 136 -11.33 15.15 6.58
CA ALA A 136 -12.39 15.64 7.48
C ALA A 136 -13.59 16.26 6.73
N GLY A 137 -13.42 16.70 5.48
CA GLY A 137 -14.44 17.23 4.59
C GLY A 137 -15.42 16.22 3.99
N MET A 138 -15.25 14.92 4.28
CA MET A 138 -16.05 13.83 3.71
C MET A 138 -17.57 14.02 3.91
N LYS A 139 -18.33 13.52 2.93
CA LYS A 139 -19.78 13.66 2.80
C LYS A 139 -20.53 12.33 2.86
N THR A 140 -19.86 11.18 2.73
CA THR A 140 -20.49 9.88 2.99
C THR A 140 -21.05 9.84 4.41
N THR A 141 -22.31 9.46 4.57
CA THR A 141 -23.01 9.41 5.86
C THR A 141 -23.43 8.00 6.22
N ALA A 142 -23.45 7.69 7.51
CA ALA A 142 -24.01 6.45 8.07
C ALA A 142 -24.96 6.83 9.19
N LYS A 143 -26.28 6.82 8.94
CA LYS A 143 -27.29 7.21 9.94
C LYS A 143 -27.83 5.99 10.65
N LEU A 144 -27.81 5.98 11.98
CA LEU A 144 -28.42 4.90 12.76
C LEU A 144 -29.93 4.82 12.47
N SER A 145 -30.43 3.61 12.27
CA SER A 145 -31.85 3.32 12.06
C SER A 145 -32.67 3.69 13.31
N GLU A 146 -33.96 3.95 13.13
CA GLU A 146 -34.85 4.32 14.23
C GLU A 146 -34.94 3.23 15.32
N ASP A 147 -34.81 1.97 14.92
CA ASP A 147 -34.81 0.81 15.83
C ASP A 147 -33.42 0.48 16.40
N GLY A 148 -32.37 1.21 15.98
CA GLY A 148 -31.00 1.03 16.47
C GLY A 148 -30.30 -0.25 16.02
N THR A 149 -30.82 -0.95 15.00
CA THR A 149 -30.28 -2.25 14.56
C THR A 149 -29.21 -2.16 13.47
N HIS A 150 -29.19 -1.08 12.68
CA HIS A 150 -28.23 -0.88 11.60
C HIS A 150 -27.99 0.60 11.31
N TYR A 151 -26.90 0.89 10.62
CA TYR A 151 -26.65 2.18 9.99
C TYR A 151 -27.08 2.13 8.52
N VAL A 152 -27.68 3.21 8.04
CA VAL A 152 -27.98 3.43 6.62
C VAL A 152 -26.85 4.27 6.02
N LEU A 153 -25.99 3.61 5.23
CA LEU A 153 -24.81 4.17 4.60
C LEU A 153 -25.15 4.70 3.20
N ASN A 154 -24.84 5.97 2.97
CA ASN A 154 -25.07 6.69 1.71
C ASN A 154 -23.84 7.51 1.33
N GLY A 155 -23.41 7.41 0.07
CA GLY A 155 -22.31 8.22 -0.44
C GLY A 155 -21.52 7.54 -1.55
N SER A 156 -20.28 7.98 -1.73
CA SER A 156 -19.36 7.40 -2.70
C SER A 156 -17.92 7.53 -2.25
N LYS A 157 -17.10 6.58 -2.66
CA LYS A 157 -15.65 6.56 -2.41
C LYS A 157 -14.92 6.39 -3.73
N THR A 158 -13.72 6.93 -3.82
CA THR A 158 -12.91 6.89 -5.05
C THR A 158 -11.46 6.57 -4.74
N PHE A 159 -10.76 6.03 -5.72
CA PHE A 159 -9.39 5.53 -5.61
C PHE A 159 -9.23 4.38 -4.61
N ILE A 160 -10.22 3.49 -4.52
CA ILE A 160 -10.19 2.37 -3.58
C ILE A 160 -9.40 1.21 -4.17
N THR A 161 -8.14 1.12 -3.77
CA THR A 161 -7.23 0.03 -4.12
C THR A 161 -7.74 -1.31 -3.58
N GLY A 162 -7.77 -2.34 -4.43
CA GLY A 162 -8.39 -3.63 -4.11
C GLY A 162 -9.92 -3.61 -4.11
N GLY A 163 -10.55 -2.53 -4.58
CA GLY A 163 -11.98 -2.32 -4.49
C GLY A 163 -12.82 -3.22 -5.39
N VAL A 164 -12.25 -3.86 -6.42
CA VAL A 164 -12.99 -4.81 -7.27
C VAL A 164 -13.02 -6.20 -6.62
N HIS A 165 -11.91 -6.62 -6.01
CA HIS A 165 -11.76 -7.92 -5.38
C HIS A 165 -12.16 -7.96 -3.92
N ALA A 166 -12.35 -6.81 -3.27
CA ALA A 166 -12.74 -6.76 -1.87
C ALA A 166 -14.06 -7.53 -1.63
N ASP A 167 -14.03 -8.42 -0.66
CA ASP A 167 -15.22 -9.05 -0.10
C ASP A 167 -15.79 -8.18 1.03
N ARG A 168 -14.91 -7.44 1.74
CA ARG A 168 -15.28 -6.45 2.75
C ARG A 168 -14.45 -5.17 2.64
N VAL A 169 -15.05 -4.04 2.99
CA VAL A 169 -14.38 -2.73 2.93
C VAL A 169 -14.53 -2.00 4.26
N ILE A 170 -13.41 -1.53 4.81
CA ILE A 170 -13.44 -0.59 5.93
C ILE A 170 -13.82 0.80 5.39
N VAL A 171 -15.05 1.24 5.60
CA VAL A 171 -15.56 2.51 5.09
C VAL A 171 -15.54 3.58 6.17
N CYS A 172 -14.91 4.72 5.86
CA CYS A 172 -15.06 5.93 6.67
C CYS A 172 -16.34 6.66 6.30
N ALA A 173 -17.23 6.85 7.26
CA ALA A 173 -18.49 7.57 7.06
C ALA A 173 -18.83 8.45 8.25
N ARG A 174 -19.65 9.47 7.99
CA ARG A 174 -20.09 10.43 8.98
C ARG A 174 -21.37 9.94 9.67
N THR A 175 -21.32 9.70 10.98
CA THR A 175 -22.50 9.36 11.78
C THR A 175 -23.17 10.59 12.40
N SER A 176 -22.41 11.67 12.61
CA SER A 176 -22.95 12.93 13.12
C SER A 176 -22.33 14.16 12.44
N ALA A 177 -23.05 15.28 12.46
CA ALA A 177 -22.55 16.53 11.90
C ALA A 177 -21.25 16.95 12.61
N PRO A 178 -20.30 17.60 11.91
CA PRO A 178 -19.14 18.17 12.57
C PRO A 178 -19.57 19.14 13.68
N SER A 179 -18.81 19.19 14.78
CA SER A 179 -19.02 20.21 15.80
C SER A 179 -18.49 21.57 15.33
N GLU A 180 -18.92 22.66 15.98
CA GLU A 180 -18.49 24.02 15.63
C GLU A 180 -16.96 24.17 15.63
N ASP A 181 -16.29 23.52 16.58
CA ASP A 181 -14.84 23.64 16.77
C ASP A 181 -14.02 22.47 16.19
N ASP A 182 -14.66 21.36 15.79
CA ASP A 182 -13.94 20.19 15.28
C ASP A 182 -14.61 19.55 14.06
N ARG A 183 -14.06 19.89 12.88
CA ARG A 183 -14.47 19.31 11.59
C ARG A 183 -14.31 17.78 11.52
N ARG A 184 -13.48 17.20 12.38
CA ARG A 184 -13.17 15.76 12.43
C ARG A 184 -14.19 14.97 13.23
N PHE A 185 -15.01 15.65 14.04
CA PHE A 185 -16.03 15.02 14.85
C PHE A 185 -17.08 14.31 13.98
N GLY A 186 -17.62 13.21 14.50
CA GLY A 186 -18.71 12.47 13.88
C GLY A 186 -18.31 11.55 12.73
N ILE A 187 -17.02 11.21 12.61
CA ILE A 187 -16.53 10.21 11.64
C ILE A 187 -16.36 8.87 12.35
N SER A 188 -16.84 7.80 11.74
CA SER A 188 -16.77 6.42 12.23
C SER A 188 -16.25 5.47 11.13
N LEU A 189 -15.86 4.26 11.53
CA LEU A 189 -15.36 3.21 10.64
C LEU A 189 -16.31 2.02 10.64
N PHE A 190 -16.58 1.45 9.47
CA PHE A 190 -17.51 0.34 9.31
C PHE A 190 -16.89 -0.79 8.47
N ALA A 191 -17.05 -2.04 8.89
CA ALA A 191 -16.67 -3.22 8.11
C ALA A 191 -17.81 -3.63 7.15
N VAL A 192 -17.90 -2.96 6.01
CA VAL A 192 -19.04 -3.11 5.07
C VAL A 192 -18.87 -4.34 4.18
N ASP A 193 -19.82 -5.27 4.23
CA ASP A 193 -19.93 -6.39 3.29
C ASP A 193 -20.28 -5.88 1.89
N THR A 194 -19.49 -6.26 0.89
CA THR A 194 -19.65 -5.83 -0.50
C THR A 194 -20.86 -6.46 -1.20
N LYS A 195 -21.47 -7.50 -0.59
CA LYS A 195 -22.69 -8.15 -1.07
C LYS A 195 -23.96 -7.49 -0.52
N SER A 196 -23.84 -6.51 0.38
CA SER A 196 -24.98 -5.79 0.93
C SER A 196 -25.78 -5.08 -0.16
N GLU A 197 -27.11 -5.14 -0.08
CA GLU A 197 -27.99 -4.39 -0.97
C GLU A 197 -27.66 -2.89 -0.94
N GLY A 198 -27.60 -2.26 -2.11
CA GLY A 198 -27.22 -0.86 -2.27
C GLY A 198 -25.72 -0.60 -2.41
N TYR A 199 -24.87 -1.59 -2.14
CA TYR A 199 -23.43 -1.51 -2.43
C TYR A 199 -23.21 -1.77 -3.92
N SER A 200 -22.38 -0.94 -4.56
CA SER A 200 -21.95 -1.22 -5.93
C SER A 200 -20.53 -0.72 -6.19
N ILE A 201 -19.80 -1.51 -6.97
CA ILE A 201 -18.57 -1.06 -7.61
C ILE A 201 -19.00 -0.22 -8.81
N GLY A 202 -18.55 1.04 -8.85
CA GLY A 202 -18.74 1.93 -9.99
C GLY A 202 -17.85 1.49 -11.16
N ARG A 203 -16.80 2.26 -11.44
CA ARG A 203 -15.81 1.88 -12.46
C ARG A 203 -14.51 1.40 -11.82
N LYS A 204 -13.90 0.39 -12.45
CA LYS A 204 -12.47 0.12 -12.34
C LYS A 204 -11.71 1.24 -13.06
N LEU A 205 -10.78 1.87 -12.37
CA LEU A 205 -10.09 3.06 -12.86
C LEU A 205 -8.92 2.67 -13.77
N ASP A 206 -8.88 3.29 -14.95
CA ASP A 206 -7.72 3.28 -15.84
C ASP A 206 -6.66 4.24 -15.30
N LYS A 207 -5.45 3.72 -15.08
CA LYS A 207 -4.38 4.40 -14.34
C LYS A 207 -3.10 4.42 -15.18
N LEU A 208 -2.28 5.44 -14.92
CA LEU A 208 -0.95 5.55 -15.50
C LEU A 208 -0.09 4.31 -15.17
N GLY A 209 -0.05 3.92 -13.90
CA GLY A 209 0.67 2.76 -13.37
C GLY A 209 -0.16 2.02 -12.31
N LEU A 210 0.46 1.05 -11.65
CA LEU A 210 -0.15 0.06 -10.77
C LEU A 210 -1.33 -0.64 -11.47
N LYS A 211 -1.13 -1.00 -12.75
CA LYS A 211 -2.22 -1.51 -13.59
C LYS A 211 -2.80 -2.82 -13.08
N THR A 212 -1.99 -3.67 -12.47
CA THR A 212 -2.39 -4.96 -11.86
C THR A 212 -3.12 -4.80 -10.52
N SER A 213 -3.24 -3.57 -10.01
CA SER A 213 -4.06 -3.26 -8.84
C SER A 213 -5.43 -2.75 -9.27
N ASP A 214 -6.48 -3.39 -8.77
CA ASP A 214 -7.89 -3.19 -9.14
C ASP A 214 -8.53 -2.02 -8.37
N THR A 215 -7.99 -0.81 -8.60
CA THR A 215 -8.53 0.42 -8.01
C THR A 215 -9.92 0.76 -8.58
N ALA A 216 -10.89 1.02 -7.71
CA ALA A 216 -12.27 1.28 -8.10
C ALA A 216 -12.89 2.53 -7.43
N GLU A 217 -13.98 3.01 -8.03
CA GLU A 217 -14.99 3.83 -7.37
C GLU A 217 -16.02 2.91 -6.70
N LEU A 218 -16.48 3.29 -5.51
CA LEU A 218 -17.53 2.60 -4.76
C LEU A 218 -18.72 3.53 -4.55
N ALA A 219 -19.93 3.00 -4.66
CA ALA A 219 -21.16 3.73 -4.39
C ALA A 219 -22.02 2.99 -3.37
N PHE A 220 -22.65 3.77 -2.48
CA PHE A 220 -23.51 3.27 -1.41
C PHE A 220 -24.85 3.99 -1.50
N VAL A 221 -25.92 3.24 -1.74
CA VAL A 221 -27.29 3.75 -1.80
C VAL A 221 -28.13 2.98 -0.79
N ASP A 222 -28.44 3.63 0.34
CA ASP A 222 -29.20 3.05 1.45
C ASP A 222 -28.68 1.68 1.93
N VAL A 223 -27.36 1.50 1.95
CA VAL A 223 -26.72 0.26 2.40
C VAL A 223 -26.96 0.08 3.89
N LYS A 224 -27.58 -1.04 4.27
CA LYS A 224 -27.80 -1.38 5.68
C LYS A 224 -26.58 -2.09 6.25
N VAL A 225 -25.83 -1.39 7.09
CA VAL A 225 -24.66 -1.92 7.78
C VAL A 225 -25.06 -2.25 9.22
N PRO A 226 -25.01 -3.53 9.66
CA PRO A 226 -25.35 -3.89 11.03
C PRO A 226 -24.56 -3.08 12.07
N VAL A 227 -25.14 -2.82 13.25
CA VAL A 227 -24.42 -2.07 14.30
C VAL A 227 -23.17 -2.81 14.80
N GLU A 228 -23.17 -4.13 14.74
CA GLU A 228 -22.03 -4.98 15.05
C GLU A 228 -20.92 -4.95 13.99
N ASP A 229 -21.10 -4.25 12.88
CA ASP A 229 -20.04 -3.99 11.88
C ASP A 229 -19.43 -2.58 12.05
N LEU A 230 -19.82 -1.81 13.08
CA LEU A 230 -19.07 -0.64 13.53
C LEU A 230 -17.71 -1.11 14.10
N LEU A 231 -16.62 -0.53 13.60
CA LEU A 231 -15.26 -0.81 14.09
C LEU A 231 -14.83 0.26 15.11
N GLY A 232 -14.55 -0.19 16.33
CA GLY A 232 -14.22 0.68 17.45
C GLY A 232 -15.43 1.50 17.92
N GLU A 233 -15.17 2.71 18.40
CA GLU A 233 -16.21 3.59 18.95
C GLU A 233 -16.77 4.57 17.91
N GLU A 234 -18.06 4.84 18.00
CA GLU A 234 -18.74 5.83 17.16
C GLU A 234 -18.12 7.24 17.34
N GLY A 235 -17.87 7.93 16.23
CA GLY A 235 -17.33 9.29 16.21
C GLY A 235 -15.82 9.37 16.49
N LYS A 236 -15.15 8.24 16.77
CA LYS A 236 -13.69 8.16 17.00
C LYS A 236 -12.89 7.78 15.74
N GLY A 237 -13.54 7.59 14.60
CA GLY A 237 -12.91 7.16 13.35
C GLY A 237 -11.68 7.99 12.96
N PHE A 238 -11.77 9.33 12.99
CA PHE A 238 -10.64 10.19 12.63
C PHE A 238 -9.43 10.03 13.57
N TYR A 239 -9.65 9.74 14.86
CA TYR A 239 -8.58 9.47 15.82
C TYR A 239 -7.84 8.17 15.43
N TYR A 240 -8.58 7.12 15.06
CA TYR A 240 -8.00 5.86 14.60
C TYR A 240 -7.22 6.03 13.29
N LEU A 241 -7.70 6.86 12.36
CA LEU A 241 -6.97 7.17 11.13
C LEU A 241 -5.56 7.72 11.43
N GLY A 242 -5.46 8.61 12.43
CA GLY A 242 -4.18 9.20 12.84
C GLY A 242 -3.14 8.18 13.30
N HIS A 243 -3.56 7.06 13.90
CA HIS A 243 -2.68 6.02 14.44
C HIS A 243 -2.05 5.18 13.31
N ASN A 244 -2.86 4.71 12.36
CA ASN A 244 -2.40 3.78 11.33
C ASN A 244 -1.65 4.46 10.16
N LEU A 245 -1.78 5.78 10.01
CA LEU A 245 -1.10 6.53 8.94
C LEU A 245 0.43 6.47 9.03
N ALA A 246 1.01 6.23 10.21
CA ALA A 246 2.46 6.08 10.35
C ALA A 246 2.97 4.81 9.65
N SER A 247 2.30 3.67 9.87
CA SER A 247 2.63 2.40 9.21
C SER A 247 2.37 2.46 7.70
N GLU A 248 1.24 3.04 7.26
CA GLU A 248 0.96 3.25 5.83
C GLU A 248 2.08 4.06 5.13
N ARG A 249 2.50 5.18 5.75
CA ARG A 249 3.57 6.03 5.18
C ARG A 249 4.92 5.35 5.20
N TRP A 250 5.21 4.55 6.22
CA TRP A 250 6.39 3.71 6.26
C TRP A 250 6.39 2.74 5.06
N GLY A 251 5.31 2.00 4.83
CA GLY A 251 5.26 1.03 3.72
C GLY A 251 5.43 1.69 2.35
N ILE A 252 4.88 2.89 2.16
CA ILE A 252 5.10 3.69 0.94
C ILE A 252 6.57 4.12 0.82
N ALA A 253 7.20 4.57 1.91
CA ALA A 253 8.61 4.94 1.92
C ALA A 253 9.50 3.73 1.57
N PHE A 254 9.20 2.57 2.17
CA PHE A 254 9.96 1.34 2.00
C PHE A 254 9.80 0.78 0.59
N GLY A 255 8.57 0.68 0.08
CA GLY A 255 8.29 0.31 -1.30
C GLY A 255 8.99 1.22 -2.30
N ALA A 256 8.97 2.54 -2.10
CA ALA A 256 9.65 3.48 -3.00
C ALA A 256 11.18 3.28 -3.03
N TYR A 257 11.81 3.04 -1.88
CA TYR A 257 13.23 2.71 -1.84
C TYR A 257 13.52 1.41 -2.61
N ALA A 258 12.72 0.36 -2.38
CA ALA A 258 12.88 -0.94 -3.02
C ALA A 258 12.75 -0.83 -4.55
N GLN A 259 11.80 -0.01 -5.03
CA GLN A 259 11.63 0.32 -6.44
C GLN A 259 12.84 1.08 -7.01
N ALA A 260 13.40 2.04 -6.26
CA ALA A 260 14.62 2.75 -6.68
C ALA A 260 15.82 1.80 -6.82
N ALA A 261 16.02 0.91 -5.85
CA ALA A 261 17.06 -0.13 -5.89
C ALA A 261 16.86 -1.07 -7.09
N ALA A 262 15.60 -1.42 -7.39
CA ALA A 262 15.27 -2.21 -8.56
C ALA A 262 15.61 -1.53 -9.89
N ALA A 263 15.33 -0.24 -10.01
CA ALA A 263 15.66 0.52 -11.21
C ALA A 263 17.17 0.57 -11.46
N VAL A 264 17.99 0.73 -10.42
CA VAL A 264 19.46 0.68 -10.55
C VAL A 264 19.91 -0.68 -11.06
N ARG A 265 19.37 -1.78 -10.51
CA ARG A 265 19.70 -3.14 -10.96
C ARG A 265 19.30 -3.37 -12.43
N PHE A 266 18.08 -2.99 -12.81
CA PHE A 266 17.63 -3.14 -14.21
C PHE A 266 18.49 -2.32 -15.17
N ALA A 267 18.79 -1.07 -14.82
CA ALA A 267 19.67 -0.23 -15.63
C ALA A 267 21.09 -0.79 -15.72
N GLN A 268 21.67 -1.24 -14.60
CA GLN A 268 23.00 -1.85 -14.56
C GLN A 268 23.08 -3.07 -15.47
N GLN A 269 22.11 -3.97 -15.40
CA GLN A 269 22.03 -5.13 -16.28
C GLN A 269 21.96 -4.69 -17.75
N TYR A 270 21.00 -3.81 -18.08
CA TYR A 270 20.81 -3.33 -19.44
C TYR A 270 22.06 -2.69 -20.04
N VAL A 271 22.74 -1.79 -19.32
CA VAL A 271 23.92 -1.10 -19.86
C VAL A 271 25.15 -2.01 -19.95
N THR A 272 25.18 -3.10 -19.19
CA THR A 272 26.25 -4.11 -19.28
C THR A 272 26.10 -4.95 -20.54
N ASP A 273 24.86 -5.31 -20.89
CA ASP A 273 24.57 -6.13 -22.07
C ASP A 273 24.51 -5.32 -23.37
N ARG A 274 24.01 -4.08 -23.31
CA ARG A 274 23.84 -3.23 -24.49
C ARG A 274 25.18 -2.73 -25.01
N THR A 275 25.48 -3.05 -26.27
CA THR A 275 26.69 -2.55 -26.97
C THR A 275 26.36 -1.39 -27.91
N VAL A 276 27.13 -0.31 -27.81
CA VAL A 276 27.12 0.83 -28.75
C VAL A 276 28.55 1.29 -29.01
N PHE A 277 28.83 1.76 -30.22
CA PHE A 277 30.18 2.17 -30.63
C PHE A 277 31.27 1.11 -30.30
N GLY A 278 30.94 -0.18 -30.45
CA GLY A 278 31.86 -1.30 -30.26
C GLY A 278 32.18 -1.70 -28.82
N LYS A 279 31.48 -1.17 -27.81
CA LYS A 279 31.65 -1.58 -26.40
C LYS A 279 30.34 -1.51 -25.59
N PRO A 280 30.24 -2.20 -24.45
CA PRO A 280 29.12 -2.04 -23.54
C PRO A 280 28.87 -0.58 -23.14
N VAL A 281 27.60 -0.19 -22.99
CA VAL A 281 27.19 1.15 -22.52
C VAL A 281 27.79 1.43 -21.13
N ALA A 282 27.93 0.41 -20.28
CA ALA A 282 28.58 0.48 -18.98
C ALA A 282 30.04 0.98 -19.02
N HIS A 283 30.71 0.96 -20.18
CA HIS A 283 32.11 1.40 -20.31
C HIS A 283 32.25 2.92 -20.44
N PHE A 284 31.19 3.65 -20.80
CA PHE A 284 31.24 5.11 -20.94
C PHE A 284 31.20 5.77 -19.56
N GLN A 285 32.05 6.78 -19.36
CA GLN A 285 32.18 7.48 -18.08
C GLN A 285 30.85 8.09 -17.61
N ASN A 286 30.07 8.68 -18.52
CA ASN A 286 28.75 9.23 -18.23
C ASN A 286 27.84 8.19 -17.55
N THR A 287 27.70 7.00 -18.15
CA THR A 287 26.87 5.92 -17.61
C THR A 287 27.35 5.46 -16.23
N LYS A 288 28.67 5.34 -16.03
CA LYS A 288 29.24 4.96 -14.73
C LYS A 288 28.91 5.99 -13.65
N PHE A 289 29.08 7.28 -13.95
CA PHE A 289 28.80 8.36 -13.01
C PHE A 289 27.32 8.45 -12.70
N GLU A 290 26.47 8.24 -13.70
CA GLU A 290 25.02 8.23 -13.54
C GLU A 290 24.55 7.11 -12.60
N LEU A 291 24.99 5.87 -12.85
CA LEU A 291 24.66 4.74 -11.98
C LEU A 291 25.24 4.90 -10.57
N ALA A 292 26.46 5.41 -10.44
CA ALA A 292 27.08 5.65 -9.13
C ALA A 292 26.29 6.69 -8.31
N ALA A 293 25.84 7.77 -8.95
CA ALA A 293 25.02 8.78 -8.30
C ALA A 293 23.64 8.22 -7.88
N CYS A 294 22.99 7.45 -8.76
CA CYS A 294 21.74 6.77 -8.42
C CYS A 294 21.92 5.80 -7.24
N GLN A 295 23.00 5.00 -7.23
CA GLN A 295 23.27 4.06 -6.14
C GLN A 295 23.49 4.78 -4.81
N ALA A 296 24.21 5.91 -4.79
CA ALA A 296 24.41 6.70 -3.58
C ALA A 296 23.09 7.25 -3.02
N GLU A 297 22.17 7.71 -3.89
CA GLU A 297 20.83 8.12 -3.46
C GLU A 297 20.01 6.93 -2.92
N VAL A 298 20.10 5.76 -3.55
CA VAL A 298 19.46 4.52 -3.07
C VAL A 298 19.99 4.09 -1.70
N ASP A 299 21.30 4.12 -1.50
CA ASP A 299 21.91 3.80 -0.20
C ASP A 299 21.42 4.73 0.92
N ALA A 300 21.27 6.03 0.62
CA ALA A 300 20.71 6.99 1.57
C ALA A 300 19.22 6.73 1.85
N ALA A 301 18.42 6.43 0.82
CA ALA A 301 17.00 6.09 0.98
C ALA A 301 16.80 4.78 1.76
N GLN A 302 17.65 3.77 1.52
CA GLN A 302 17.68 2.52 2.27
C GLN A 302 17.92 2.78 3.76
N ALA A 303 18.91 3.61 4.11
CA ALA A 303 19.18 3.93 5.51
C ALA A 303 17.99 4.62 6.21
N VAL A 304 17.28 5.51 5.51
CA VAL A 304 16.08 6.17 6.03
C VAL A 304 14.92 5.17 6.19
N ALA A 305 14.70 4.30 5.21
CA ALA A 305 13.63 3.30 5.23
C ALA A 305 13.86 2.24 6.33
N ASP A 306 15.10 1.77 6.48
CA ASP A 306 15.50 0.80 7.51
C ASP A 306 15.34 1.38 8.92
N ARG A 307 15.77 2.64 9.15
CA ARG A 307 15.57 3.31 10.44
C ARG A 307 14.08 3.48 10.76
N ALA A 308 13.25 3.82 9.77
CA ALA A 308 11.82 3.96 9.98
C ALA A 308 11.14 2.61 10.30
N LEU A 309 11.62 1.51 9.71
CA LEU A 309 11.18 0.15 10.03
C LEU A 309 11.52 -0.21 11.48
N GLU A 310 12.76 0.01 11.93
CA GLU A 310 13.16 -0.27 13.31
C GLU A 310 12.32 0.52 14.33
N ALA A 311 12.09 1.81 14.06
CA ALA A 311 11.24 2.64 14.91
C ALA A 311 9.77 2.19 14.89
N LEU A 312 9.26 1.69 13.75
CA LEU A 312 7.89 1.21 13.65
C LEU A 312 7.69 -0.06 14.48
N ASP A 313 8.59 -1.04 14.36
CA ASP A 313 8.54 -2.27 15.14
C ASP A 313 8.76 -2.03 16.64
N ALA A 314 9.49 -0.98 17.01
CA ALA A 314 9.62 -0.55 18.40
C ALA A 314 8.40 0.24 18.93
N GLY A 315 7.43 0.60 18.08
CA GLY A 315 6.30 1.46 18.45
C GLY A 315 6.68 2.93 18.68
N GLU A 316 7.84 3.35 18.18
CA GLU A 316 8.43 4.68 18.41
C GLU A 316 8.33 5.60 17.18
N LEU A 317 7.93 5.07 16.01
CA LEU A 317 7.84 5.86 14.78
C LEU A 317 6.75 6.93 14.88
N THR A 318 7.16 8.19 14.99
CA THR A 318 6.22 9.30 15.09
C THR A 318 5.59 9.63 13.73
N PRO A 319 4.40 10.28 13.70
CA PRO A 319 3.79 10.73 12.44
C PRO A 319 4.69 11.65 11.60
N ALA A 320 5.54 12.45 12.24
CA ALA A 320 6.45 13.37 11.56
C ALA A 320 7.66 12.65 10.96
N GLU A 321 8.21 11.65 11.66
CA GLU A 321 9.28 10.80 11.13
C GLU A 321 8.78 9.95 9.96
N ALA A 322 7.59 9.35 10.07
CA ALA A 322 6.96 8.62 8.97
C ALA A 322 6.73 9.53 7.74
N ALA A 323 6.27 10.76 7.96
CA ALA A 323 6.11 11.75 6.89
C ALA A 323 7.45 12.15 6.24
N SER A 324 8.51 12.28 7.05
CA SER A 324 9.86 12.59 6.56
C SER A 324 10.43 11.46 5.72
N ALA A 325 10.31 10.21 6.20
CA ALA A 325 10.75 9.02 5.47
C ALA A 325 10.01 8.90 4.12
N LYS A 326 8.68 9.02 4.14
CA LYS A 326 7.85 8.95 2.94
C LYS A 326 8.19 10.04 1.95
N LEU A 327 8.32 11.29 2.39
CA LEU A 327 8.71 12.40 1.52
C LEU A 327 10.09 12.15 0.89
N PHE A 328 11.09 11.80 1.70
CA PHE A 328 12.45 11.61 1.22
C PHE A 328 12.55 10.45 0.22
N CYS A 329 12.09 9.26 0.60
CA CYS A 329 12.24 8.06 -0.22
C CYS A 329 11.45 8.16 -1.54
N THR A 330 10.25 8.75 -1.54
CA THR A 330 9.45 8.87 -2.77
C THR A 330 10.01 9.88 -3.76
N GLU A 331 10.60 10.99 -3.29
CA GLU A 331 11.27 11.95 -4.18
C GLU A 331 12.61 11.40 -4.70
N VAL A 332 13.36 10.66 -3.88
CA VAL A 332 14.57 9.94 -4.33
C VAL A 332 14.22 8.91 -5.39
N ALA A 333 13.25 8.05 -5.13
CA ALA A 333 12.83 7.01 -6.06
C ALA A 333 12.42 7.60 -7.41
N HIS A 334 11.68 8.71 -7.41
CA HIS A 334 11.33 9.41 -8.64
C HIS A 334 12.55 9.82 -9.48
N ARG A 335 13.56 10.46 -8.88
CA ARG A 335 14.78 10.88 -9.60
C ARG A 335 15.58 9.68 -10.09
N VAL A 336 15.78 8.68 -9.22
CA VAL A 336 16.58 7.49 -9.54
C VAL A 336 15.94 6.71 -10.69
N ILE A 337 14.63 6.45 -10.63
CA ILE A 337 13.93 5.66 -11.64
C ILE A 337 13.92 6.39 -12.99
N ASP A 338 13.72 7.71 -13.02
CA ASP A 338 13.78 8.52 -14.24
C ASP A 338 15.17 8.45 -14.91
N ARG A 339 16.23 8.64 -14.13
CA ARG A 339 17.63 8.53 -14.59
C ARG A 339 17.97 7.13 -15.10
N CYS A 340 17.51 6.09 -14.40
CA CYS A 340 17.67 4.69 -14.80
C CYS A 340 16.89 4.37 -16.08
N LEU A 341 15.68 4.92 -16.26
CA LEU A 341 14.92 4.79 -17.50
C LEU A 341 15.67 5.42 -18.66
N GLN A 342 16.25 6.61 -18.47
CA GLN A 342 17.02 7.30 -19.50
C GLN A 342 18.21 6.47 -20.02
N LEU A 343 18.84 5.66 -19.16
CA LEU A 343 19.94 4.75 -19.54
C LEU A 343 19.50 3.60 -20.47
N HIS A 344 18.21 3.28 -20.54
CA HIS A 344 17.65 2.32 -21.49
C HIS A 344 17.36 2.93 -22.87
N GLY A 345 17.44 4.26 -23.01
CA GLY A 345 17.10 4.97 -24.24
C GLY A 345 15.67 4.68 -24.68
N GLY A 346 15.45 4.48 -25.99
CA GLY A 346 14.11 4.21 -26.54
C GLY A 346 13.42 2.97 -25.93
N TYR A 347 14.19 1.96 -25.53
CA TYR A 347 13.63 0.76 -24.88
C TYR A 347 13.09 1.03 -23.48
N GLY A 348 13.61 2.05 -22.79
CA GLY A 348 13.07 2.49 -21.50
C GLY A 348 11.65 3.05 -21.59
N TYR A 349 11.18 3.36 -22.80
CA TYR A 349 9.82 3.83 -23.04
C TYR A 349 8.84 2.71 -23.42
N MET A 350 9.35 1.49 -23.69
CA MET A 350 8.53 0.35 -24.11
C MET A 350 8.11 -0.48 -22.90
N ASN A 351 6.82 -0.82 -22.80
CA ASN A 351 6.28 -1.62 -21.68
C ASN A 351 6.80 -3.07 -21.63
N GLU A 352 7.52 -3.54 -22.64
CA GLU A 352 8.25 -4.82 -22.60
C GLU A 352 9.41 -4.80 -21.59
N TYR A 353 9.92 -3.60 -21.26
CA TYR A 353 10.98 -3.44 -20.27
C TYR A 353 10.39 -3.07 -18.90
N PRO A 354 10.73 -3.79 -17.81
CA PRO A 354 10.20 -3.52 -16.47
C PRO A 354 10.42 -2.08 -15.99
N ILE A 355 11.48 -1.42 -16.45
CA ILE A 355 11.79 -0.02 -16.08
C ILE A 355 10.68 0.96 -16.49
N ALA A 356 10.01 0.73 -17.62
CA ALA A 356 8.92 1.59 -18.10
C ALA A 356 7.69 1.48 -17.18
N ARG A 357 7.34 0.23 -16.80
CA ARG A 357 6.24 -0.05 -15.87
C ARG A 357 6.55 0.50 -14.48
N LEU A 358 7.77 0.28 -14.00
CA LEU A 358 8.24 0.78 -12.71
C LEU A 358 8.18 2.32 -12.63
N TYR A 359 8.54 3.02 -13.70
CA TYR A 359 8.40 4.48 -13.78
C TYR A 359 6.94 4.92 -13.62
N ALA A 360 6.02 4.26 -14.33
CA ALA A 360 4.59 4.55 -14.25
C ALA A 360 4.02 4.22 -12.85
N ASP A 361 4.40 3.08 -12.29
CA ASP A 361 3.95 2.59 -10.97
C ASP A 361 4.41 3.52 -9.85
N ASN A 362 5.68 3.94 -9.84
CA ASN A 362 6.23 4.80 -8.79
C ASN A 362 5.64 6.22 -8.80
N ARG A 363 5.07 6.69 -9.92
CA ARG A 363 4.59 8.07 -10.02
C ARG A 363 3.56 8.41 -8.95
N VAL A 364 2.73 7.44 -8.56
CA VAL A 364 1.64 7.66 -7.61
C VAL A 364 2.14 7.78 -6.16
N ASN A 365 3.34 7.30 -5.83
CA ASN A 365 3.91 7.31 -4.46
C ASN A 365 3.97 8.71 -3.83
N ARG A 366 4.05 9.77 -4.64
CA ARG A 366 4.03 11.17 -4.18
C ARG A 366 2.62 11.74 -3.96
N ILE A 367 1.58 10.93 -4.16
CA ILE A 367 0.17 11.33 -4.14
C ILE A 367 -0.59 10.59 -3.02
N TYR A 368 -0.60 9.26 -3.03
CA TYR A 368 -1.32 8.46 -2.01
C TYR A 368 -0.53 8.35 -0.70
N GLY A 369 -1.21 7.95 0.38
CA GLY A 369 -0.71 8.10 1.76
C GLY A 369 -0.55 9.55 2.22
N GLY A 370 -1.13 10.49 1.46
CA GLY A 370 -0.94 11.94 1.56
C GLY A 370 0.13 12.44 0.60
N THR A 371 -0.12 13.57 -0.07
CA THR A 371 0.81 14.14 -1.05
C THR A 371 2.13 14.58 -0.42
N SER A 372 3.18 14.80 -1.23
CA SER A 372 4.43 15.43 -0.76
C SER A 372 4.16 16.73 0.01
N GLU A 373 3.15 17.50 -0.37
CA GLU A 373 2.75 18.74 0.30
C GLU A 373 2.15 18.48 1.68
N ILE A 374 1.32 17.45 1.83
CA ILE A 374 0.80 17.05 3.14
C ILE A 374 1.92 16.57 4.06
N MET A 375 2.92 15.85 3.51
CA MET A 375 4.09 15.46 4.31
C MET A 375 4.84 16.69 4.83
N LYS A 376 5.08 17.69 3.98
CA LYS A 376 5.71 18.96 4.39
C LYS A 376 4.90 19.68 5.47
N THR A 377 3.57 19.70 5.37
CA THR A 377 2.68 20.28 6.41
C THR A 377 2.84 19.56 7.76
N ILE A 378 2.88 18.22 7.76
CA ILE A 378 3.04 17.43 8.99
C ILE A 378 4.40 17.69 9.63
N ILE A 379 5.46 17.74 8.83
CA ILE A 379 6.81 18.03 9.28
C ILE A 379 6.88 19.45 9.86
N ALA A 380 6.40 20.46 9.13
CA ALA A 380 6.38 21.85 9.59
C ALA A 380 5.65 22.01 10.93
N LYS A 381 4.48 21.37 11.07
CA LYS A 381 3.73 21.38 12.34
C LYS A 381 4.53 20.77 13.50
N SER A 382 5.29 19.70 13.26
CA SER A 382 6.14 19.09 14.30
C SER A 382 7.31 19.98 14.71
N MET A 383 7.71 20.92 13.83
CA MET A 383 8.72 21.96 14.12
C MET A 383 8.13 23.17 14.86
N GLY A 384 6.81 23.19 15.11
CA GLY A 384 6.12 24.32 15.73
C GLY A 384 5.85 25.51 14.79
N LEU A 385 5.85 25.28 13.47
CA LEU A 385 5.60 26.30 12.44
C LEU A 385 4.18 26.27 11.88
#